data_AF-A0A7W3TSD3-F1
#
_entry.id   AF-A0A7W3TSD3-F1
#
_cell.length_a   1.000
_cell.length_b   1.000
_cell.length_c   1.000
_cell.angle_alpha   90.00
_cell.angle_beta   90.00
_cell.angle_gamma   90.00
#
_symmetry.space_group_name_H-M   'P 1'
#
loop_
_entity.id
_entity.type
_entity.pdbx_description
1 polymer ?
#
loop_
_entity_poly.entity_id
_entity_poly.type
_entity_poly.pdbx_seq_one_letter_code
_entity_poly.pdbx_strand_id
1 'polypeptide(L)'
;MKRRKKPHDSNQWYYWVQVQFMDGKMGNYQLARDLQQPLDQHRRHHPGEWRDILLGALINVPVSHYHEGKAKIKPAMVIRILILPVRTSNPRWITRSQFIKPHYSQVKWFFNKVQLSREISFLTHDFQPQNQQRIKAILTQYRQQKVKQVRQQVWRHILFVGISLVLIVGAIILAVELII
;
A
#
# COMPACT_ATOMS: atom_id res chain seq x y z
N MET A 1 -4.16 3.37 -43.07
CA MET A 1 -5.30 3.68 -42.16
C MET A 1 -4.83 4.61 -41.03
N LYS A 2 -5.12 5.92 -41.10
CA LYS A 2 -4.85 6.85 -39.98
C LYS A 2 -5.92 6.63 -38.90
N ARG A 3 -5.53 6.08 -37.74
CA ARG A 3 -6.44 5.99 -36.57
C ARG A 3 -6.87 7.40 -36.18
N ARG A 4 -8.13 7.75 -36.48
CA ARG A 4 -8.78 8.97 -35.97
C ARG A 4 -8.63 8.98 -34.45
N LYS A 5 -7.94 10.00 -33.89
CA LYS A 5 -7.96 10.27 -32.46
C LYS A 5 -9.42 10.53 -32.09
N LYS A 6 -10.03 9.65 -31.27
CA LYS A 6 -11.35 9.91 -30.71
C LYS A 6 -11.30 11.25 -29.94
N PRO A 7 -12.31 12.11 -30.08
CA PRO A 7 -12.37 13.37 -29.36
C PRO A 7 -12.26 13.13 -27.85
N HIS A 8 -11.62 14.06 -27.16
CA HIS A 8 -11.46 14.06 -25.71
C HIS A 8 -12.85 14.22 -25.08
N ASP A 9 -13.43 13.11 -24.65
CA ASP A 9 -14.72 13.08 -23.96
C ASP A 9 -14.56 13.81 -22.62
N SER A 10 -15.00 15.08 -22.57
CA SER A 10 -14.77 16.01 -21.47
C SER A 10 -15.50 15.65 -20.18
N ASN A 11 -16.23 14.53 -20.16
CA ASN A 11 -17.00 14.04 -19.01
C ASN A 11 -16.47 12.72 -18.44
N GLN A 12 -15.31 12.24 -18.92
CA GLN A 12 -14.75 10.99 -18.42
C GLN A 12 -13.93 11.23 -17.14
N TRP A 13 -14.40 10.63 -16.05
CA TRP A 13 -13.66 10.60 -14.78
C TRP A 13 -12.59 9.51 -14.80
N TYR A 14 -11.41 9.83 -14.29
CA TYR A 14 -10.29 8.92 -14.18
C TYR A 14 -9.93 8.70 -12.72
N TYR A 15 -9.58 7.46 -12.39
CA TYR A 15 -9.06 7.11 -11.08
C TYR A 15 -7.57 7.41 -11.03
N TRP A 16 -7.21 8.17 -10.00
CA TRP A 16 -5.86 8.51 -9.62
C TRP A 16 -5.60 7.98 -8.22
N VAL A 17 -4.34 7.72 -7.91
CA VAL A 17 -3.87 7.33 -6.59
C VAL A 17 -2.80 8.28 -6.12
N GLN A 18 -2.93 8.72 -4.88
CA GLN A 18 -1.83 9.31 -4.15
C GLN A 18 -1.07 8.17 -3.47
N VAL A 19 0.22 8.11 -3.71
CA VAL A 19 1.10 7.08 -3.18
C VAL A 19 2.16 7.68 -2.27
N GLN A 20 2.58 6.91 -1.29
CA GLN A 20 3.71 7.19 -0.41
C GLN A 20 4.82 6.17 -0.64
N PHE A 21 6.03 6.68 -0.86
CA PHE A 21 7.24 5.87 -0.98
C PHE A 21 7.85 5.59 0.40
N MET A 22 8.82 4.66 0.45
CA MET A 22 9.55 4.30 1.67
C MET A 22 10.30 5.45 2.32
N ASP A 23 10.74 6.43 1.53
CA ASP A 23 11.41 7.64 2.01
C ASP A 23 10.41 8.73 2.45
N GLY A 24 9.13 8.40 2.56
CA GLY A 24 8.06 9.31 2.95
C GLY A 24 7.60 10.24 1.84
N LYS A 25 8.27 10.24 0.67
CA LYS A 25 7.87 11.09 -0.46
C LYS A 25 6.52 10.68 -1.01
N MET A 26 5.85 11.66 -1.58
CA MET A 26 4.48 11.54 -2.05
C MET A 26 4.46 11.68 -3.57
N GLY A 27 3.54 10.97 -4.23
CA GLY A 27 3.35 11.09 -5.67
C GLY A 27 1.89 10.87 -6.06
N ASN A 28 1.46 11.51 -7.15
CA ASN A 28 0.13 11.32 -7.72
C ASN A 28 0.27 10.61 -9.07
N TYR A 29 -0.45 9.51 -9.24
CA TYR A 29 -0.40 8.69 -10.44
C TYR A 29 -1.81 8.34 -10.90
N GLN A 30 -2.05 8.39 -12.20
CA GLN A 30 -3.26 7.82 -12.77
C GLN A 30 -3.17 6.29 -12.73
N LEU A 31 -4.24 5.61 -12.35
CA LEU A 31 -4.26 4.14 -12.43
C LEU A 31 -4.12 3.67 -13.88
N ALA A 32 -3.44 2.52 -14.05
CA ALA A 32 -3.34 1.83 -15.33
C ALA A 32 -4.73 1.66 -15.97
N ARG A 33 -4.79 1.75 -17.31
CA ARG A 33 -6.04 1.65 -18.07
C ARG A 33 -6.84 0.39 -17.72
N ASP A 34 -6.13 -0.71 -17.52
CA ASP A 34 -6.73 -2.02 -17.22
C ASP A 34 -7.36 -2.07 -15.82
N LEU A 35 -7.03 -1.12 -14.94
CA LEU A 35 -7.63 -0.98 -13.61
C LEU A 35 -8.79 0.02 -13.58
N GLN A 36 -8.89 0.93 -14.56
CA GLN A 36 -9.92 1.97 -14.59
C GLN A 36 -11.33 1.37 -14.64
N GLN A 37 -11.57 0.46 -15.59
CA GLN A 37 -12.90 -0.14 -15.79
C GLN A 37 -13.28 -1.12 -14.66
N PRO A 38 -12.41 -2.05 -14.22
CA PRO A 38 -12.73 -2.92 -13.09
C PRO A 38 -13.01 -2.14 -11.81
N LEU A 39 -12.25 -1.07 -11.53
CA LEU A 39 -12.47 -0.25 -10.34
C LEU A 39 -13.80 0.52 -10.42
N ASP A 40 -14.18 1.02 -11.60
CA ASP A 40 -15.49 1.64 -11.78
C ASP A 40 -16.63 0.65 -11.57
N GLN A 41 -16.52 -0.56 -12.12
CA GLN A 41 -17.49 -1.63 -11.90
C GLN A 41 -17.57 -1.98 -10.42
N HIS A 42 -16.44 -2.19 -9.74
CA HIS A 42 -16.42 -2.51 -8.31
C HIS A 42 -17.06 -1.39 -7.47
N ARG A 43 -16.78 -0.13 -7.78
CA ARG A 43 -17.42 1.02 -7.10
C ARG A 43 -18.93 1.03 -7.24
N ARG A 44 -19.47 0.69 -8.41
CA ARG A 44 -20.93 0.64 -8.63
C ARG A 44 -21.60 -0.46 -7.80
N HIS A 45 -20.93 -1.60 -7.63
CA HIS A 45 -21.45 -2.72 -6.85
C HIS A 45 -21.22 -2.56 -5.34
N HIS A 46 -20.15 -1.87 -4.93
CA HIS A 46 -19.72 -1.72 -3.52
C HIS A 46 -19.47 -0.25 -3.14
N PRO A 47 -20.48 0.65 -3.21
CA PRO A 47 -20.26 2.09 -3.09
C PRO A 47 -19.67 2.55 -1.74
N GLY A 48 -19.87 1.78 -0.66
CA GLY A 48 -19.36 2.11 0.68
C GLY A 48 -17.87 1.76 0.88
N GLU A 49 -17.40 0.66 0.30
CA GLU A 49 -16.10 0.03 0.64
C GLU A 49 -15.14 -0.11 -0.55
N TRP A 50 -15.54 0.33 -1.75
CA TRP A 50 -14.74 0.14 -2.97
C TRP A 50 -13.31 0.67 -2.90
N ARG A 51 -13.05 1.65 -2.02
CA ARG A 51 -11.70 2.21 -1.84
C ARG A 51 -10.77 1.21 -1.15
N ASP A 52 -11.30 0.31 -0.34
CA ASP A 52 -10.53 -0.61 0.48
C ASP A 52 -9.74 -1.60 -0.37
N ILE A 53 -10.16 -1.87 -1.60
CA ILE A 53 -9.43 -2.76 -2.51
C ILE A 53 -8.01 -2.24 -2.83
N LEU A 54 -7.83 -0.92 -2.86
CA LEU A 54 -6.54 -0.28 -3.17
C LEU A 54 -5.92 0.45 -2.00
N LEU A 55 -6.69 0.95 -1.03
CA LEU A 55 -6.10 1.63 0.13
C LEU A 55 -5.16 0.69 0.91
N GLY A 56 -3.96 1.18 1.19
CA GLY A 56 -2.88 0.42 1.83
C GLY A 56 -2.20 -0.61 0.93
N ALA A 57 -2.64 -0.78 -0.33
CA ALA A 57 -1.98 -1.67 -1.28
C ALA A 57 -0.65 -1.09 -1.78
N LEU A 58 0.30 -1.97 -2.06
CA LEU A 58 1.54 -1.63 -2.74
C LEU A 58 1.33 -1.74 -4.25
N ILE A 59 1.53 -0.64 -4.95
CA ILE A 59 1.38 -0.56 -6.41
C ILE A 59 2.71 -0.15 -7.05
N ASN A 60 3.02 -0.77 -8.19
CA ASN A 60 4.21 -0.44 -8.96
C ASN A 60 4.02 0.87 -9.73
N VAL A 61 4.91 1.85 -9.48
CA VAL A 61 4.88 3.15 -10.16
C VAL A 61 6.21 3.44 -10.87
N PRO A 62 6.17 4.08 -12.06
CA PRO A 62 7.37 4.57 -12.71
C PRO A 62 7.90 5.82 -12.00
N VAL A 63 9.22 5.86 -11.80
CA VAL A 63 9.91 6.99 -11.14
C VAL A 63 10.95 7.66 -12.04
N SER A 64 11.16 7.13 -13.25
CA SER A 64 11.99 7.77 -14.28
C SER A 64 11.18 7.99 -15.55
N HIS A 65 11.74 8.79 -16.46
CA HIS A 65 11.28 8.78 -17.84
C HIS A 65 11.47 7.40 -18.46
N TYR A 66 10.64 7.13 -19.45
CA TYR A 66 10.78 5.94 -20.27
C TYR A 66 11.88 6.18 -21.30
N HIS A 67 12.82 5.26 -21.37
CA HIS A 67 13.83 5.19 -22.42
C HIS A 67 13.76 3.79 -23.01
N GLU A 68 13.61 3.68 -24.33
CA GLU A 68 13.45 2.38 -25.03
C GLU A 68 12.32 1.50 -24.46
N GLY A 69 11.21 2.13 -24.06
CA GLY A 69 10.07 1.41 -23.44
C GLY A 69 10.31 0.94 -22.00
N LYS A 70 11.46 1.27 -21.41
CA LYS A 70 11.86 0.87 -20.05
C LYS A 70 11.85 2.07 -19.11
N ALA A 71 11.39 1.87 -17.89
CA ALA A 71 11.47 2.88 -16.83
C ALA A 71 11.93 2.22 -15.52
N LYS A 72 12.54 3.02 -14.64
CA LYS A 72 12.79 2.62 -13.26
C LYS A 72 11.45 2.52 -12.54
N ILE A 73 11.14 1.34 -12.01
CA ILE A 73 9.91 1.07 -11.28
C ILE A 73 10.21 0.99 -9.78
N LYS A 74 9.32 1.54 -8.97
CA LYS A 74 9.33 1.39 -7.52
C LYS A 74 7.92 1.06 -7.02
N PRO A 75 7.76 0.11 -6.09
CA PRO A 75 6.50 -0.06 -5.39
C PRO A 75 6.29 1.10 -4.40
N ALA A 76 5.06 1.58 -4.31
CA ALA A 76 4.65 2.62 -3.37
C ALA A 76 3.29 2.27 -2.77
N MET A 77 3.03 2.70 -1.54
CA MET A 77 1.77 2.45 -0.86
C MET A 77 0.71 3.43 -1.33
N VAL A 78 -0.45 2.95 -1.73
CA VAL A 78 -1.62 3.79 -2.00
C VAL A 78 -2.18 4.28 -0.67
N ILE A 79 -2.19 5.59 -0.49
CA ILE A 79 -2.73 6.23 0.72
C ILE A 79 -4.09 6.90 0.49
N ARG A 80 -4.41 7.24 -0.77
CA ARG A 80 -5.66 7.90 -1.16
C ARG A 80 -5.97 7.57 -2.61
N ILE A 81 -7.26 7.46 -2.89
CA ILE A 81 -7.79 7.31 -4.25
C ILE A 81 -8.57 8.58 -4.59
N LEU A 82 -8.30 9.14 -5.76
CA LEU A 82 -8.88 10.38 -6.27
C LEU A 82 -9.63 10.08 -7.57
N ILE A 83 -10.73 10.80 -7.80
CA ILE A 83 -11.49 10.74 -9.05
C ILE A 83 -11.37 12.12 -9.69
N LEU A 84 -10.66 12.22 -10.81
CA LEU A 84 -10.32 13.49 -11.45
C LEU A 84 -10.80 13.50 -12.91
N PRO A 85 -11.27 14.64 -13.45
CA PRO A 85 -11.68 14.76 -14.85
C PRO A 85 -10.48 14.94 -15.80
N VAL A 86 -9.27 14.55 -15.35
CA VAL A 86 -8.01 14.76 -16.06
C VAL A 86 -7.40 13.40 -16.39
N ARG A 87 -7.08 13.21 -17.67
CA ARG A 87 -6.30 12.08 -18.17
C ARG A 87 -4.87 12.50 -18.42
N THR A 88 -3.91 11.66 -18.05
CA THR A 88 -2.55 11.70 -18.57
C THR A 88 -2.34 10.61 -19.61
N SER A 89 -1.65 10.95 -20.70
CA SER A 89 -1.10 9.98 -21.65
C SER A 89 0.37 9.70 -21.40
N ASN A 90 0.99 10.41 -20.45
CA ASN A 90 2.41 10.25 -20.14
C ASN A 90 2.60 9.02 -19.26
N PRO A 91 3.30 7.97 -19.73
CA PRO A 91 3.45 6.71 -19.00
C PRO A 91 4.23 6.86 -17.70
N ARG A 92 4.96 7.96 -17.50
CA ARG A 92 5.62 8.29 -16.22
C ARG A 92 4.63 8.57 -15.09
N TRP A 93 3.42 9.00 -15.41
CA TRP A 93 2.38 9.34 -14.44
C TRP A 93 1.28 8.28 -14.37
N ILE A 94 1.48 7.13 -15.00
CA ILE A 94 0.51 6.02 -15.02
C ILE A 94 1.10 4.87 -14.21
N THR A 95 0.34 4.34 -13.26
CA THR A 95 0.75 3.17 -12.48
C THR A 95 0.86 1.94 -13.39
N ARG A 96 1.50 0.87 -12.89
CA ARG A 96 1.38 -0.44 -13.50
C ARG A 96 0.16 -1.18 -12.95
N SER A 97 -0.33 -2.17 -13.69
CA SER A 97 -1.55 -2.90 -13.35
C SER A 97 -1.35 -3.87 -12.18
N GLN A 98 -0.10 -4.14 -11.78
CA GLN A 98 0.22 -5.03 -10.66
C GLN A 98 0.20 -4.25 -9.34
N PHE A 99 -0.68 -4.67 -8.43
CA PHE A 99 -0.73 -4.21 -7.05
C PHE A 99 -0.96 -5.39 -6.12
N ILE A 100 -0.51 -5.27 -4.88
CA ILE A 100 -0.76 -6.25 -3.83
C ILE A 100 -1.30 -5.52 -2.62
N LYS A 101 -2.50 -5.91 -2.19
CA LYS A 101 -3.02 -5.57 -0.87
C LYS A 101 -2.56 -6.66 0.08
N PRO A 102 -1.53 -6.42 0.91
CA PRO A 102 -0.96 -7.55 1.59
C PRO A 102 -1.83 -7.84 2.82
N HIS A 103 -2.20 -9.10 3.01
CA HIS A 103 -3.22 -9.49 4.00
C HIS A 103 -2.59 -9.58 5.39
N TYR A 104 -2.86 -8.59 6.23
CA TYR A 104 -2.11 -8.35 7.46
C TYR A 104 -2.87 -8.79 8.71
N SER A 105 -2.47 -9.92 9.29
CA SER A 105 -2.74 -10.18 10.71
C SER A 105 -1.56 -9.67 11.53
N GLN A 106 -1.83 -8.91 12.61
CA GLN A 106 -0.81 -8.43 13.55
C GLN A 106 0.05 -9.59 14.09
N VAL A 107 -0.59 -10.73 14.36
CA VAL A 107 0.06 -11.96 14.82
C VAL A 107 1.01 -12.51 13.75
N LYS A 108 0.57 -12.61 12.49
CA LYS A 108 1.43 -13.08 11.38
C LYS A 108 2.64 -12.17 11.16
N TRP A 109 2.48 -10.86 11.34
CA TRP A 109 3.57 -9.89 11.26
C TRP A 109 4.58 -10.02 12.40
N PHE A 110 4.08 -10.16 13.63
CA PHE A 110 4.91 -10.34 14.82
C PHE A 110 5.86 -11.54 14.68
N PHE A 111 5.31 -12.67 14.19
CA PHE A 111 6.04 -13.91 13.94
C PHE A 111 6.72 -13.99 12.56
N ASN A 112 6.70 -12.93 11.75
CA ASN A 112 7.28 -12.89 10.40
C ASN A 112 6.81 -14.02 9.44
N LYS A 113 5.59 -14.56 9.62
CA LYS A 113 5.06 -15.72 8.87
C LYS A 113 4.34 -15.37 7.56
N VAL A 114 4.48 -14.14 7.05
CA VAL A 114 3.83 -13.72 5.78
C VAL A 114 4.62 -14.26 4.57
N GLN A 115 3.95 -14.78 3.53
CA GLN A 115 4.60 -15.48 2.42
C GLN A 115 5.19 -14.51 1.37
N LEU A 116 6.41 -14.03 1.62
CA LEU A 116 7.08 -12.97 0.85
C LEU A 116 7.35 -13.35 -0.62
N SER A 117 7.61 -14.63 -0.90
CA SER A 117 8.01 -15.09 -2.23
C SER A 117 6.90 -14.96 -3.27
N ARG A 118 5.64 -15.23 -2.90
CA ARG A 118 4.49 -15.11 -3.81
C ARG A 118 4.19 -13.66 -4.15
N GLU A 119 4.27 -12.77 -3.16
CA GLU A 119 4.03 -11.34 -3.36
C GLU A 119 5.11 -10.69 -4.24
N ILE A 120 6.39 -11.02 -4.00
CA ILE A 120 7.48 -10.56 -4.87
C ILE A 120 7.26 -11.07 -6.29
N SER A 121 6.99 -12.37 -6.48
CA SER A 121 6.82 -12.96 -7.80
C SER A 121 5.74 -12.21 -8.60
N PHE A 122 4.57 -11.97 -8.01
CA PHE A 122 3.47 -11.26 -8.66
C PHE A 122 3.83 -9.81 -9.06
N LEU A 123 4.50 -9.05 -8.18
CA LEU A 123 4.92 -7.67 -8.47
C LEU A 123 6.12 -7.56 -9.41
N THR A 124 6.86 -8.64 -9.65
CA THR A 124 8.12 -8.62 -10.40
C THR A 124 8.03 -9.28 -11.77
N HIS A 125 7.00 -10.09 -12.04
CA HIS A 125 6.99 -11.01 -13.19
C HIS A 125 7.16 -10.31 -14.55
N ASP A 126 6.61 -9.11 -14.71
CA ASP A 126 6.65 -8.35 -15.97
C ASP A 126 7.90 -7.46 -16.14
N PHE A 127 8.82 -7.45 -15.17
CA PHE A 127 9.92 -6.49 -15.15
C PHE A 127 11.28 -7.14 -15.39
N GLN A 128 12.22 -6.37 -15.94
CA GLN A 128 13.61 -6.79 -16.13
C GLN A 128 14.33 -7.00 -14.79
N PRO A 129 15.38 -7.85 -14.74
CA PRO A 129 16.05 -8.25 -13.50
C PRO A 129 16.46 -7.10 -12.59
N GLN A 130 16.91 -5.98 -13.14
CA GLN A 130 17.28 -4.79 -12.36
C GLN A 130 16.09 -4.17 -11.61
N ASN A 131 14.91 -4.10 -12.25
CA ASN A 131 13.69 -3.65 -11.62
C ASN A 131 13.15 -4.70 -10.65
N GLN A 132 13.29 -6.00 -10.95
CA GLN A 132 12.90 -7.09 -10.05
C GLN A 132 13.69 -7.02 -8.74
N GLN A 133 15.02 -6.85 -8.80
CA GLN A 133 15.88 -6.70 -7.63
C GLN A 133 15.49 -5.46 -6.82
N ARG A 134 15.21 -4.33 -7.49
CA ARG A 134 14.78 -3.10 -6.83
C ARG A 134 13.43 -3.26 -6.12
N ILE A 135 12.44 -3.84 -6.79
CA ILE A 135 11.13 -4.12 -6.21
C ILE A 135 11.30 -5.07 -5.01
N LYS A 136 12.06 -6.16 -5.16
CA LYS A 136 12.36 -7.11 -4.08
C LYS A 136 13.01 -6.42 -2.87
N ALA A 137 14.01 -5.56 -3.09
CA ALA A 137 14.70 -4.85 -2.02
C ALA A 137 13.74 -3.91 -1.27
N ILE A 138 12.94 -3.13 -2.00
CA ILE A 138 11.97 -2.20 -1.41
C ILE A 138 10.88 -2.95 -0.63
N LEU A 139 10.33 -4.03 -1.19
CA LEU A 139 9.34 -4.87 -0.48
C LEU A 139 9.92 -5.49 0.80
N THR A 140 11.17 -5.95 0.75
CA THR A 140 11.85 -6.51 1.92
C THR A 140 12.07 -5.45 3.00
N GLN A 141 12.51 -4.26 2.62
CA GLN A 141 12.69 -3.13 3.56
C GLN A 141 11.36 -2.68 4.16
N TYR A 142 10.33 -2.51 3.33
CA TYR A 142 8.98 -2.18 3.77
C TYR A 142 8.49 -3.17 4.82
N ARG A 143 8.74 -4.46 4.57
CA ARG A 143 8.40 -5.51 5.52
C ARG A 143 9.15 -5.36 6.83
N GLN A 144 10.47 -5.23 6.81
CA GLN A 144 11.24 -5.09 8.04
C GLN A 144 10.77 -3.89 8.87
N GLN A 145 10.45 -2.75 8.23
CA GLN A 145 9.92 -1.59 8.93
C GLN A 145 8.55 -1.87 9.56
N LYS A 146 7.64 -2.54 8.85
CA LYS A 146 6.32 -2.92 9.40
C LYS A 146 6.41 -3.92 10.54
N VAL A 147 7.28 -4.95 10.46
CA VAL A 147 7.54 -5.86 11.60
C VAL A 147 7.98 -5.05 12.82
N LYS A 148 8.94 -4.13 12.66
CA LYS A 148 9.45 -3.30 13.75
C LYS A 148 8.36 -2.43 14.38
N GLN A 149 7.54 -1.77 13.56
CA GLN A 149 6.41 -0.96 14.02
C GLN A 149 5.40 -1.80 14.82
N VAL A 150 4.99 -2.96 14.28
CA VAL A 150 4.04 -3.86 14.97
C VAL A 150 4.63 -4.37 16.28
N ARG A 151 5.91 -4.79 16.29
CA ARG A 151 6.58 -5.22 17.52
C ARG A 151 6.60 -4.12 18.57
N GLN A 152 6.99 -2.90 18.20
CA GLN A 152 7.01 -1.75 19.11
C GLN A 152 5.61 -1.46 19.67
N GLN A 153 4.57 -1.50 18.82
CA GLN A 153 3.19 -1.29 19.26
C GLN A 153 2.73 -2.37 20.24
N VAL A 154 3.02 -3.64 19.96
CA VAL A 154 2.71 -4.78 20.85
C VAL A 154 3.46 -4.65 22.18
N TRP A 155 4.76 -4.36 22.15
CA TRP A 155 5.56 -4.13 23.36
C TRP A 155 5.02 -2.98 24.20
N ARG A 156 4.61 -1.86 23.59
CA ARG A 156 3.97 -0.75 24.29
C ARG A 156 2.66 -1.17 24.96
N HIS A 157 1.83 -1.98 24.29
CA HIS A 157 0.60 -2.49 24.89
C HIS A 157 0.88 -3.44 26.06
N ILE A 158 1.81 -4.38 25.90
CA ILE A 158 2.21 -5.31 26.96
C ILE A 158 2.74 -4.54 28.18
N LEU A 159 3.60 -3.55 27.97
CA LEU A 159 4.15 -2.74 29.05
C LEU A 159 3.06 -1.94 29.78
N PHE A 160 2.13 -1.33 29.03
CA PHE A 160 1.02 -0.57 29.62
C PHE A 160 0.07 -1.46 30.44
N VAL A 161 -0.28 -2.64 29.92
CA VAL A 161 -1.11 -3.63 30.63
C VAL A 161 -0.38 -4.15 31.87
N GLY A 162 0.91 -4.47 31.76
CA GLY A 162 1.72 -4.94 32.88
C GLY A 162 1.81 -3.91 34.01
N ILE A 163 2.09 -2.64 33.69
CA ILE A 163 2.13 -1.54 34.68
C ILE A 163 0.76 -1.35 35.34
N SER A 164 -0.32 -1.37 34.55
CA SER A 164 -1.69 -1.22 35.08
C SER A 164 -2.03 -2.33 36.07
N LEU A 165 -1.63 -3.57 35.77
CA LEU A 165 -1.88 -4.73 36.63
C LEU A 165 -1.09 -4.64 37.95
N VAL A 166 0.17 -4.20 37.91
CA VAL A 166 0.99 -3.96 39.11
C VAL A 166 0.38 -2.88 39.99
N LEU A 167 -0.11 -1.78 39.41
CA LEU A 167 -0.77 -0.70 40.17
C LEU A 167 -2.07 -1.17 40.84
N ILE A 168 -2.89 -1.96 40.13
CA ILE A 168 -4.13 -2.52 40.68
C ILE A 168 -3.82 -3.45 41.85
N VAL A 169 -2.86 -4.36 41.69
CA VAL A 169 -2.44 -5.28 42.77
C VAL A 169 -1.87 -4.50 43.97
N GLY A 170 -1.03 -3.50 43.73
CA GLY A 170 -0.48 -2.65 44.79
C GLY A 170 -1.57 -1.87 45.54
N ALA A 171 -2.55 -1.32 44.83
CA ALA A 171 -3.69 -0.64 45.45
C ALA A 171 -4.56 -1.58 46.29
N ILE A 172 -4.76 -2.83 45.85
CA ILE A 172 -5.47 -3.86 46.63
C ILE A 172 -4.69 -4.19 47.91
N ILE A 173 -3.37 -4.40 47.83
CA ILE A 173 -2.54 -4.70 49.02
C ILE A 173 -2.61 -3.57 50.04
N LEU A 174 -2.43 -2.32 49.60
CA LEU A 174 -2.55 -1.13 50.45
C LEU A 174 -3.94 -1.00 51.10
N ALA A 175 -5.00 -1.29 50.35
CA ALA A 175 -6.36 -1.24 50.88
C ALA A 175 -6.60 -2.31 51.96
N VAL A 176 -6.01 -3.50 51.82
CA VAL A 176 -6.09 -4.56 52.84
C VAL A 176 -5.32 -4.15 54.11
N GLU A 177 -4.12 -3.57 53.98
CA GLU A 177 -3.34 -3.10 55.13
C GLU A 177 -4.01 -1.96 55.90
N LEU A 178 -4.86 -1.15 55.25
CA LEU A 178 -5.61 -0.06 55.89
C LEU A 178 -6.87 -0.53 56.66
N ILE A 179 -7.32 -1.76 56.42
CA ILE A 179 -8.55 -2.32 57.03
C ILE A 179 -8.21 -3.21 58.24
N ILE A 180 -6.97 -3.67 58.36
CA ILE A 180 -6.45 -4.49 59.47
C ILE A 180 -5.79 -3.60 60.51
#